data_AF-A0A438M6D0-F1
#
_entry.id   AF-A0A438M6D0-F1
#
_cell.length_a   1.000
_cell.length_b   1.000
_cell.length_c   1.000
_cell.angle_alpha   90.00
_cell.angle_beta   90.00
_cell.angle_gamma   90.00
#
_symmetry.space_group_name_H-M   'P 1'
#
loop_
_entity.id
_entity.type
_entity.pdbx_description
1 polymer ?
#
loop_
_entity_poly.entity_id
_entity_poly.type
_entity_poly.pdbx_seq_one_letter_code
_entity_poly.pdbx_strand_id
1 'polypeptide(L)'
;MNTSEIVLLATLTAAMFNVGVIWLTQVVVYPVWALVGESEWSAYHEAHKRRLPGTAFIPHGLAILGALLLIVLRPLYVPGWAAWLAFAIEAVMLAATAAYWAPLQVRLSRRRDPRLLRLLLATHWIRVGLITVFGALLCWMVTLAFS
;
A
#
# COMPACT_ATOMS: atom_id res chain seq x y z
N MET A 1 -22.22 6.82 15.93
CA MET A 1 -21.34 5.88 15.24
C MET A 1 -21.33 4.56 15.99
N ASN A 2 -21.65 3.46 15.32
CA ASN A 2 -21.53 2.11 15.88
C ASN A 2 -20.12 1.52 15.61
N THR A 3 -19.85 0.32 16.13
CA THR A 3 -18.54 -0.35 15.98
C THR A 3 -18.15 -0.60 14.53
N SER A 4 -19.10 -0.99 13.66
CA SER A 4 -18.83 -1.26 12.25
C SER A 4 -18.45 0.00 11.46
N GLU A 5 -19.11 1.13 11.74
CA GLU A 5 -18.75 2.44 11.17
C GLU A 5 -17.38 2.91 11.63
N ILE A 6 -17.01 2.69 12.90
CA ILE A 6 -15.67 2.99 13.42
C ILE A 6 -14.61 2.18 12.68
N VAL A 7 -14.83 0.87 12.51
CA VAL A 7 -13.91 -0.01 11.77
C VAL A 7 -13.76 0.48 10.33
N LEU A 8 -14.86 0.80 9.65
CA LEU A 8 -14.83 1.30 8.27
C LEU A 8 -14.04 2.61 8.14
N LEU A 9 -14.30 3.58 9.01
CA LEU A 9 -13.61 4.88 8.99
C LEU A 9 -12.12 4.76 9.36
N ALA A 10 -11.78 3.90 10.33
CA ALA A 10 -10.39 3.62 10.68
C ALA A 10 -9.64 2.96 9.51
N THR A 11 -10.28 1.99 8.85
CA THR A 11 -9.73 1.32 7.67
C THR A 11 -9.54 2.31 6.51
N LEU A 12 -10.54 3.17 6.25
CA LEU A 12 -10.47 4.22 5.25
C LEU A 12 -9.32 5.20 5.54
N THR A 13 -9.16 5.60 6.80
CA THR A 13 -8.08 6.53 7.20
C THR A 13 -6.71 5.93 6.90
N ALA A 14 -6.48 4.67 7.29
CA ALA A 14 -5.24 3.95 6.96
C ALA A 14 -5.06 3.81 5.44
N ALA A 15 -6.12 3.49 4.70
CA ALA A 15 -6.10 3.37 3.24
C ALA A 15 -5.71 4.68 2.56
N MET A 16 -6.34 5.80 2.93
CA MET A 16 -6.03 7.12 2.35
C MET A 16 -4.63 7.59 2.69
N PHE A 17 -4.13 7.29 3.90
CA PHE A 17 -2.74 7.52 4.24
C PHE A 17 -1.80 6.73 3.29
N ASN A 18 -2.08 5.45 3.06
CA ASN A 18 -1.31 4.63 2.13
C ASN A 18 -1.40 5.12 0.68
N VAL A 19 -2.56 5.64 0.24
CA VAL A 19 -2.73 6.29 -1.08
C VAL A 19 -1.77 7.48 -1.17
N GLY A 20 -1.74 8.37 -0.18
CA GLY A 20 -0.81 9.49 -0.16
C GLY A 20 0.65 9.05 -0.22
N VAL A 21 1.04 8.07 0.62
CA VAL A 21 2.40 7.53 0.67
C VAL A 21 2.83 6.91 -0.66
N ILE A 22 1.97 6.09 -1.30
CA ILE A 22 2.34 5.38 -2.53
C ILE A 22 2.48 6.34 -3.71
N TRP A 23 1.61 7.36 -3.81
CA TRP A 23 1.70 8.38 -4.84
C TRP A 23 2.93 9.27 -4.67
N LEU A 24 3.20 9.74 -3.44
CA LEU A 24 4.42 10.48 -3.14
C LEU A 24 5.67 9.65 -3.47
N THR A 25 5.65 8.37 -3.14
CA THR A 25 6.75 7.45 -3.44
C THR A 25 6.96 7.33 -4.95
N GLN A 26 5.88 7.10 -5.72
CA GLN A 26 5.96 6.89 -7.16
C GLN A 26 6.36 8.15 -7.93
N VAL A 27 5.79 9.31 -7.57
CA VAL A 27 5.92 10.55 -8.35
C VAL A 27 7.13 11.38 -7.92
N VAL A 28 7.52 11.31 -6.64
CA VAL A 28 8.59 12.17 -6.10
C VAL A 28 9.80 11.33 -5.70
N VAL A 29 9.63 10.38 -4.78
CA VAL A 29 10.77 9.68 -4.17
C VAL A 29 11.54 8.87 -5.21
N TYR A 30 10.85 8.07 -6.01
CA TYR A 30 11.46 7.19 -6.99
C TYR A 30 12.16 7.90 -8.15
N PRO A 31 11.61 8.97 -8.75
CA PRO A 31 12.36 9.76 -9.74
C PRO A 31 13.64 10.38 -9.15
N VAL A 32 13.59 10.85 -7.90
CA VAL A 32 14.76 11.43 -7.22
C VAL A 32 15.86 10.38 -6.96
N TRP A 33 15.54 9.08 -6.91
CA TRP A 33 16.57 8.02 -6.82
C TRP A 33 17.54 8.02 -8.00
N ALA A 34 17.15 8.57 -9.15
CA ALA A 34 18.06 8.70 -10.30
C ALA A 34 19.26 9.61 -10.01
N LEU A 35 19.13 10.53 -9.04
CA LEU A 35 20.15 11.49 -8.64
C LEU A 35 21.16 10.90 -7.64
N VAL A 36 20.88 9.73 -7.05
CA VAL A 36 21.80 9.09 -6.10
C VAL A 36 22.95 8.46 -6.87
N GLY A 37 24.20 8.83 -6.54
CA GLY A 37 25.39 8.27 -7.15
C GLY A 37 25.58 6.79 -6.82
N GLU A 38 26.44 6.11 -7.59
CA GLU A 38 26.67 4.68 -7.41
C GLU A 38 27.36 4.35 -6.08
N SER A 39 28.29 5.21 -5.64
CA SER A 39 28.99 5.11 -4.35
C SER A 39 28.04 5.27 -3.16
N GLU A 40 27.03 6.14 -3.26
CA GLU A 40 26.08 6.42 -2.17
C GLU A 40 24.91 5.43 -2.14
N TRP A 41 24.68 4.69 -3.22
CA TRP A 41 23.48 3.88 -3.43
C TRP A 41 23.20 2.91 -2.28
N SER A 42 24.19 2.14 -1.84
CA SER A 42 24.03 1.13 -0.78
C SER A 42 23.62 1.78 0.55
N ALA A 43 24.33 2.84 0.96
CA ALA A 43 24.03 3.58 2.19
C ALA A 43 22.66 4.25 2.14
N TYR A 44 22.33 4.89 1.01
CA TYR A 44 21.02 5.48 0.77
C TYR A 44 19.90 4.44 0.86
N HIS A 45 20.06 3.30 0.19
CA HIS A 45 19.03 2.28 0.10
C HIS A 45 18.78 1.58 1.45
N GLU A 46 19.83 1.29 2.22
CA GLU A 46 19.68 0.78 3.59
C GLU A 46 19.03 1.81 4.53
N ALA A 47 19.42 3.09 4.41
CA ALA A 47 18.78 4.17 5.16
C ALA A 47 17.27 4.30 4.81
N HIS A 48 16.90 4.17 3.54
CA HIS A 48 15.52 4.16 3.08
C HIS A 48 14.75 2.96 3.63
N LYS A 49 15.31 1.74 3.50
CA LYS A 49 14.73 0.49 4.03
C LYS A 49 14.44 0.56 5.52
N ARG A 50 15.34 1.12 6.34
CA ARG A 50 15.13 1.23 7.79
C ARG A 50 13.98 2.16 8.19
N ARG A 51 13.55 3.07 7.31
CA ARG A 51 12.46 4.05 7.58
C ARG A 51 11.09 3.60 7.05
N LEU A 52 11.07 2.64 6.13
CA LEU A 52 9.85 2.06 5.57
C LEU A 52 8.88 1.44 6.60
N PRO A 53 9.33 0.76 7.68
CA PRO A 53 8.41 0.13 8.62
C PRO A 53 7.38 1.08 9.22
N GLY A 54 7.83 2.25 9.71
CA GLY A 54 6.95 3.24 10.35
C GLY A 54 6.04 3.99 9.39
N THR A 55 6.48 4.19 8.15
CA THR A 55 5.79 5.05 7.17
C THR A 55 4.94 4.29 6.16
N ALA A 56 5.24 3.01 5.91
CA ALA A 56 4.53 2.21 4.92
C ALA A 56 4.00 0.89 5.50
N PHE A 57 4.82 0.12 6.23
CA PHE A 57 4.40 -1.23 6.63
C PHE A 57 3.37 -1.24 7.76
N ILE A 58 3.52 -0.40 8.77
CA ILE A 58 2.54 -0.32 9.86
C ILE A 58 1.18 0.17 9.34
N PRO A 59 1.08 1.30 8.60
CA PRO A 59 -0.20 1.75 8.06
C PRO A 59 -0.83 0.77 7.07
N HIS A 60 -0.05 0.06 6.26
CA HIS A 60 -0.57 -0.98 5.37
C HIS A 60 -1.06 -2.21 6.16
N GLY A 61 -0.35 -2.62 7.21
CA GLY A 61 -0.80 -3.67 8.13
C GLY A 61 -2.13 -3.35 8.81
N LEU A 62 -2.34 -2.08 9.19
CA LEU A 62 -3.63 -1.60 9.72
C LEU A 62 -4.75 -1.66 8.68
N ALA A 63 -4.46 -1.34 7.41
CA ALA A 63 -5.43 -1.47 6.32
C ALA A 63 -5.83 -2.94 6.07
N ILE A 64 -4.87 -3.87 6.08
CA ILE A 64 -5.12 -5.31 5.96
C ILE A 64 -6.00 -5.80 7.13
N LEU A 65 -5.66 -5.42 8.36
CA LEU A 65 -6.43 -5.78 9.55
C LEU A 65 -7.86 -5.23 9.47
N GLY A 66 -8.00 -3.96 9.07
CA GLY A 66 -9.29 -3.33 8.88
C GLY A 66 -10.15 -4.04 7.82
N ALA A 67 -9.55 -4.39 6.68
CA ALA A 67 -10.22 -5.14 5.63
C ALA A 67 -10.70 -6.53 6.11
N LEU A 68 -9.89 -7.22 6.92
CA LEU A 68 -10.26 -8.48 7.55
C LEU A 68 -11.44 -8.30 8.54
N LEU A 69 -11.39 -7.27 9.38
CA LEU A 69 -12.47 -6.97 10.33
C LEU A 69 -13.78 -6.64 9.62
N LEU A 70 -13.74 -5.95 8.47
CA LEU A 70 -14.93 -5.61 7.69
C LEU A 70 -15.67 -6.84 7.12
N ILE A 71 -15.02 -8.00 6.98
CA ILE A 71 -15.75 -9.23 6.58
C ILE A 71 -16.84 -9.57 7.59
N VAL A 72 -16.53 -9.40 8.89
CA VAL A 72 -17.43 -9.73 10.00
C VAL A 72 -18.22 -8.50 10.48
N LEU A 73 -17.57 -7.33 10.54
CA LEU A 73 -18.06 -6.09 11.12
C LEU A 73 -18.39 -5.01 10.08
N ARG A 74 -18.83 -5.37 8.87
CA ARG A 74 -19.30 -4.37 7.89
C ARG A 74 -20.59 -3.68 8.36
N PRO A 75 -20.81 -2.41 8.01
CA PRO A 75 -22.10 -1.74 8.15
C PRO A 75 -23.22 -2.47 7.39
N LEU A 76 -24.47 -2.34 7.86
CA LEU A 76 -25.62 -3.10 7.33
C LEU A 76 -25.87 -2.87 5.83
N TYR A 77 -25.72 -1.63 5.37
CA TYR A 77 -25.94 -1.24 3.97
C TYR A 77 -24.76 -1.52 3.05
N VAL A 78 -23.63 -1.99 3.60
CA VAL A 78 -22.46 -2.36 2.80
C VAL A 78 -22.61 -3.82 2.33
N PRO A 79 -22.59 -4.08 1.02
CA PRO A 79 -22.78 -5.43 0.51
C PRO A 79 -21.58 -6.33 0.86
N GLY A 80 -21.85 -7.60 1.16
CA GLY A 80 -20.82 -8.55 1.62
C GLY A 80 -19.68 -8.76 0.61
N TRP A 81 -19.97 -8.71 -0.70
CA TRP A 81 -18.94 -8.85 -1.73
C TRP A 81 -17.91 -7.72 -1.67
N ALA A 82 -18.29 -6.52 -1.22
CA ALA A 82 -17.38 -5.37 -1.16
C ALA A 82 -16.33 -5.55 -0.06
N ALA A 83 -16.73 -6.10 1.10
CA ALA A 83 -15.81 -6.44 2.18
C ALA A 83 -14.81 -7.53 1.74
N TRP A 84 -15.28 -8.57 1.04
CA TRP A 84 -14.42 -9.61 0.48
C TRP A 84 -13.49 -9.08 -0.60
N LEU A 85 -13.97 -8.19 -1.48
CA LEU A 85 -13.13 -7.55 -2.49
C LEU A 85 -12.04 -6.69 -1.85
N ALA A 86 -12.39 -5.90 -0.83
CA ALA A 86 -11.43 -5.09 -0.09
C ALA A 86 -10.32 -5.95 0.52
N PHE A 87 -10.69 -7.06 1.17
CA PHE A 87 -9.72 -8.04 1.69
C PHE A 87 -8.89 -8.70 0.58
N ALA A 88 -9.51 -9.08 -0.55
CA ALA A 88 -8.81 -9.71 -1.66
C ALA A 88 -7.74 -8.80 -2.27
N ILE A 89 -8.01 -7.50 -2.42
CA ILE A 89 -7.04 -6.52 -2.92
C ILE A 89 -5.81 -6.47 -1.99
N GLU A 90 -6.03 -6.36 -0.69
CA GLU A 90 -4.97 -6.32 0.32
C GLU A 90 -4.18 -7.64 0.39
N ALA A 91 -4.86 -8.79 0.30
CA ALA A 91 -4.22 -10.10 0.24
C ALA A 91 -3.33 -10.27 -1.01
N VAL A 92 -3.81 -9.85 -2.18
CA VAL A 92 -3.03 -9.84 -3.42
C VAL A 92 -1.83 -8.91 -3.30
N MET A 93 -2.01 -7.72 -2.72
CA MET A 93 -0.93 -6.76 -2.47
C MET A 93 0.15 -7.35 -1.56
N LEU A 94 -0.23 -8.00 -0.46
CA LEU A 94 0.69 -8.65 0.46
C LEU A 94 1.46 -9.79 -0.24
N ALA A 95 0.74 -10.66 -0.95
CA ALA A 95 1.34 -11.78 -1.67
C ALA A 95 2.31 -11.31 -2.76
N ALA A 96 1.91 -10.34 -3.59
CA ALA A 96 2.77 -9.76 -4.62
C ALA A 96 3.99 -9.03 -4.02
N THR A 97 3.83 -8.37 -2.87
CA THR A 97 4.94 -7.75 -2.16
C THR A 97 5.95 -8.79 -1.69
N ALA A 98 5.49 -9.86 -1.06
CA ALA A 98 6.37 -10.93 -0.59
C ALA A 98 7.05 -11.69 -1.73
N ALA A 99 6.31 -12.02 -2.80
CA ALA A 99 6.79 -12.86 -3.88
C ALA A 99 7.64 -12.11 -4.93
N TYR A 100 7.35 -10.83 -5.17
CA TYR A 100 7.93 -10.10 -6.29
C TYR A 100 8.71 -8.85 -5.87
N TRP A 101 8.08 -7.91 -5.16
CA TRP A 101 8.71 -6.62 -4.86
C TRP A 101 9.80 -6.71 -3.79
N ALA A 102 9.60 -7.49 -2.72
CA ALA A 102 10.61 -7.64 -1.67
C ALA A 102 11.91 -8.26 -2.20
N PRO A 103 11.89 -9.38 -2.98
CA PRO A 103 13.10 -9.90 -3.62
C PRO A 103 13.76 -8.92 -4.59
N LEU A 104 12.97 -8.12 -5.31
CA LEU A 104 13.50 -7.08 -6.21
C LEU A 104 14.24 -5.98 -5.44
N GLN A 105 13.67 -5.51 -4.32
CA GLN A 105 14.29 -4.54 -3.43
C GLN A 105 15.60 -5.07 -2.81
N VAL A 106 15.64 -6.34 -2.39
CA VAL A 106 16.86 -6.98 -1.87
C VAL A 106 17.97 -7.05 -2.92
N ARG A 107 17.63 -7.32 -4.18
CA ARG A 107 18.63 -7.31 -5.27
C ARG A 107 19.15 -5.90 -5.53
N LEU A 108 18.26 -4.90 -5.51
CA LEU A 108 18.63 -3.50 -5.66
C LEU A 108 19.46 -2.98 -4.49
N SER A 109 19.29 -3.48 -3.26
CA SER A 109 20.10 -3.02 -2.12
C SER A 109 21.58 -3.38 -2.25
N ARG A 110 21.93 -4.41 -3.02
CA ARG A 110 23.32 -4.87 -3.20
C ARG A 110 24.10 -4.05 -4.22
N ARG A 111 23.44 -3.54 -5.26
CA ARG A 111 24.06 -2.74 -6.32
C ARG A 111 23.02 -1.91 -7.04
N ARG A 112 23.45 -0.75 -7.56
CA ARG A 112 22.63 0.07 -8.44
C ARG A 112 22.53 -0.61 -9.81
N ASP A 113 21.43 -1.32 -10.06
CA ASP A 113 21.16 -1.97 -11.34
C ASP A 113 20.04 -1.22 -12.10
N PRO A 114 20.37 -0.46 -13.15
CA PRO A 114 19.38 0.34 -13.89
C PRO A 114 18.24 -0.48 -14.49
N ARG A 115 18.48 -1.76 -14.84
CA ARG A 115 17.44 -2.64 -15.40
C ARG A 115 16.46 -3.04 -14.31
N LEU A 116 16.96 -3.46 -13.14
CA LEU A 116 16.12 -3.79 -11.99
C LEU A 116 15.36 -2.57 -11.47
N LEU A 117 16.00 -1.39 -11.49
CA LEU A 117 15.35 -0.14 -11.09
C LEU A 117 14.18 0.17 -12.03
N ARG A 118 14.37 0.17 -13.35
CA ARG A 118 13.28 0.40 -14.31
C ARG A 118 12.15 -0.61 -14.14
N LEU A 119 12.47 -1.89 -13.91
CA LEU A 119 11.47 -2.93 -13.67
C LEU A 119 10.68 -2.65 -12.39
N LEU A 120 11.35 -2.26 -11.30
CA LEU A 120 10.70 -1.87 -10.06
C LEU A 120 9.75 -0.69 -10.30
N LEU A 121 10.22 0.38 -10.93
CA LEU A 121 9.43 1.59 -11.15
C LEU A 121 8.20 1.35 -12.04
N ALA A 122 8.35 0.52 -13.08
CA ALA A 122 7.26 0.16 -13.98
C ALA A 122 6.21 -0.70 -13.26
N THR A 123 6.65 -1.74 -12.53
CA THR A 123 5.73 -2.64 -11.83
C THR A 123 5.13 -2.02 -10.57
N HIS A 124 5.74 -0.98 -10.02
CA HIS A 124 5.20 -0.26 -8.86
C HIS A 124 3.90 0.49 -9.18
N TRP A 125 3.65 0.86 -10.45
CA TRP A 125 2.35 1.41 -10.87
C TRP A 125 1.19 0.46 -10.59
N ILE A 126 1.43 -0.86 -10.58
CA ILE A 126 0.42 -1.85 -10.20
C ILE A 126 0.01 -1.65 -8.73
N ARG A 127 0.98 -1.38 -7.84
CA ARG A 127 0.71 -1.07 -6.41
C ARG A 127 -0.07 0.21 -6.25
N VAL A 128 0.31 1.25 -7.01
CA VAL A 128 -0.40 2.53 -7.01
C VAL A 128 -1.87 2.32 -7.39
N GLY A 129 -2.12 1.56 -8.46
CA GLY A 129 -3.48 1.21 -8.89
C GLY A 129 -4.26 0.45 -7.82
N LEU A 130 -3.70 -0.64 -7.28
CA LEU A 130 -4.37 -1.48 -6.28
C LEU A 130 -4.69 -0.70 -4.99
N ILE A 131 -3.73 0.06 -4.45
CA ILE A 131 -3.95 0.86 -3.23
C ILE A 131 -4.98 1.97 -3.48
N THR A 132 -4.95 2.60 -4.66
CA THR A 132 -5.94 3.63 -5.03
C THR A 132 -7.34 3.05 -5.18
N VAL A 133 -7.48 1.90 -5.84
CA VAL A 133 -8.76 1.19 -5.99
C VAL A 133 -9.31 0.74 -4.64
N PHE A 134 -8.46 0.20 -3.76
CA PHE A 134 -8.84 -0.14 -2.39
C PHE A 134 -9.38 1.07 -1.62
N GLY A 135 -8.66 2.20 -1.70
CA GLY A 135 -9.10 3.45 -1.10
C GLY A 135 -10.44 3.94 -1.64
N ALA A 136 -10.63 3.93 -2.96
CA ALA A 136 -11.87 4.33 -3.61
C ALA A 136 -13.05 3.41 -3.24
N LEU A 137 -12.81 2.10 -3.14
CA LEU A 137 -13.78 1.12 -2.68
C LEU A 137 -14.27 1.45 -1.26
N LEU A 138 -13.35 1.77 -0.34
CA LEU A 138 -13.71 2.16 1.03
C LEU A 138 -14.46 3.49 1.09
N CYS A 139 -14.08 4.49 0.27
CA CYS A 139 -14.84 5.74 0.14
C CYS A 139 -16.29 5.45 -0.28
N TRP A 140 -16.49 4.60 -1.28
CA TRP A 140 -17.82 4.20 -1.71
C TRP A 140 -18.58 3.44 -0.61
N MET A 141 -17.94 2.52 0.11
CA MET A 141 -18.55 1.84 1.26
C MET A 141 -19.00 2.84 2.34
N VAL A 142 -18.25 3.92 2.58
CA VAL A 142 -18.67 5.00 3.49
C VAL A 142 -19.92 5.70 2.97
N THR A 143 -20.01 6.00 1.67
CA THR A 143 -21.25 6.62 1.12
C THR A 143 -22.48 5.76 1.38
N LEU A 144 -22.36 4.43 1.28
CA LEU A 144 -23.47 3.51 1.58
C LEU A 144 -23.77 3.40 3.09
N ALA A 145 -22.74 3.40 3.94
CA ALA A 145 -22.90 3.22 5.38
C ALA A 145 -23.58 4.42 6.06
N PHE A 146 -23.47 5.61 5.48
CA PHE A 146 -24.03 6.87 6.00
C PHE A 146 -25.18 7.44 5.15
N SER A 147 -25.71 6.64 4.22
CA SER A 147 -26.98 6.92 3.52
C SER A 147 -28.15 6.39 4.32
#